data_AF-A0A523GAB4-F1
#
_entry.id   AF-A0A523GAB4-F1
#
_cell.length_a   1.000
_cell.length_b   1.000
_cell.length_c   1.000
_cell.angle_alpha   90.00
_cell.angle_beta   90.00
_cell.angle_gamma   90.00
#
_symmetry.space_group_name_H-M   'P 1'
#
loop_
_entity.id
_entity.type
_entity.pdbx_description
1 polymer ?
#
loop_
_entity_poly.entity_id
_entity_poly.type
_entity_poly.pdbx_seq_one_letter_code
_entity_poly.pdbx_strand_id
1 'polypeptide(L)'
;MEFIERSAYPHPNDFKVMRPEYLEQEDGFFLATITISPFKVSGKSSSTAGARRAALYEAEKTYRSYHPSYRTTNPYPEEFKDNEAVNWKQLSPMQREKFGDYSFLSEGGGENDEDYANIEQMLMWDVRPEPTAG
;
A
#
# COMPACT_ATOMS: atom_id res chain seq x y z
N MET A 1 -15.55 -22.53 -19.55
CA MET A 1 -16.65 -21.88 -18.80
C MET A 1 -15.99 -20.96 -17.78
N GLU A 2 -16.01 -19.65 -18.02
CA GLU A 2 -15.66 -18.69 -16.97
C GLU A 2 -16.78 -18.72 -15.93
N PHE A 3 -16.48 -19.27 -14.75
CA PHE A 3 -17.30 -19.00 -13.59
C PHE A 3 -17.10 -17.53 -13.26
N ILE A 4 -18.04 -16.68 -13.67
CA ILE A 4 -18.17 -15.34 -13.12
C ILE A 4 -18.61 -15.54 -11.67
N GLU A 5 -17.64 -15.75 -10.77
CA GLU A 5 -17.86 -15.65 -9.33
C GLU A 5 -18.38 -14.24 -9.07
N ARG A 6 -19.70 -14.11 -8.94
CA ARG A 6 -20.33 -12.87 -8.50
C ARG A 6 -20.04 -12.72 -7.01
N SER A 7 -18.86 -12.18 -6.72
CA SER A 7 -18.50 -11.72 -5.38
C SER A 7 -19.60 -10.83 -4.81
N ALA A 8 -19.96 -11.04 -3.55
CA ALA A 8 -20.80 -10.08 -2.82
C ALA A 8 -20.06 -8.76 -2.55
N TYR A 9 -18.73 -8.77 -2.60
CA TYR A 9 -17.86 -7.61 -2.38
C TYR A 9 -17.37 -7.02 -3.73
N PRO A 10 -17.35 -5.70 -3.92
CA PRO A 10 -16.91 -5.08 -5.17
C PRO A 10 -15.47 -5.43 -5.51
N HIS A 11 -15.15 -5.59 -6.79
CA HIS A 11 -13.78 -5.84 -7.21
C HIS A 11 -12.91 -4.60 -6.90
N PRO A 12 -11.60 -4.73 -6.57
CA PRO A 12 -10.77 -3.57 -6.23
C PRO A 12 -10.72 -2.49 -7.33
N ASN A 13 -10.88 -2.89 -8.60
CA ASN A 13 -11.00 -1.95 -9.72
C ASN A 13 -12.28 -1.10 -9.67
N ASP A 14 -13.35 -1.56 -9.04
CA ASP A 14 -14.56 -0.78 -8.84
C ASP A 14 -14.27 0.41 -7.90
N PHE A 15 -13.44 0.21 -6.87
CA PHE A 15 -13.01 1.30 -5.99
C PHE A 15 -12.08 2.30 -6.70
N LYS A 16 -11.31 1.88 -7.72
CA LYS A 16 -10.39 2.76 -8.46
C LYS A 16 -11.09 3.89 -9.21
N VAL A 17 -12.32 3.66 -9.66
CA VAL A 17 -13.09 4.68 -10.41
C VAL A 17 -13.91 5.60 -9.51
N MET A 18 -13.96 5.31 -8.21
CA MET A 18 -14.70 6.12 -7.24
C MET A 18 -13.86 7.28 -6.73
N ARG A 19 -14.55 8.39 -6.43
CA ARG A 19 -13.93 9.55 -5.81
C ARG A 19 -13.81 9.33 -4.29
N PRO A 20 -12.61 9.48 -3.70
CA PRO A 20 -12.44 9.45 -2.25
C PRO A 20 -12.95 10.72 -1.58
N GLU A 21 -13.44 10.55 -0.37
CA GLU A 21 -13.60 11.61 0.63
C GLU A 21 -12.33 11.69 1.48
N TYR A 22 -11.89 12.90 1.81
CA TYR A 22 -10.67 13.13 2.58
C TYR A 22 -10.98 13.80 3.91
N LEU A 23 -10.30 13.32 4.95
CA LEU A 23 -10.25 13.94 6.26
C LEU A 23 -8.79 14.14 6.66
N GLU A 24 -8.40 15.37 6.95
CA GLU A 24 -7.13 15.69 7.61
C GLU A 24 -7.27 15.39 9.11
N GLN A 25 -6.34 14.61 9.66
CA GLN A 25 -6.32 14.21 11.05
C GLN A 25 -5.42 15.14 11.88
N GLU A 26 -5.62 15.14 13.19
CA GLU A 26 -4.87 15.99 14.14
C GLU A 26 -3.35 15.73 14.12
N ASP A 27 -2.92 14.56 13.67
CA ASP A 27 -1.50 14.17 13.54
C ASP A 27 -0.87 14.55 12.19
N GLY A 28 -1.58 15.32 11.36
CA GLY A 28 -1.10 15.80 10.05
C GLY A 28 -1.22 14.76 8.92
N PHE A 29 -1.77 13.58 9.19
CA PHE A 29 -2.05 12.59 8.16
C PHE A 29 -3.42 12.79 7.52
N PHE A 30 -3.57 12.31 6.30
CA PHE A 30 -4.83 12.29 5.56
C PHE A 30 -5.46 10.89 5.60
N LEU A 31 -6.76 10.83 5.84
CA LEU A 31 -7.58 9.64 5.68
C LEU A 31 -8.41 9.76 4.40
N ALA A 32 -8.19 8.85 3.45
CA ALA A 32 -9.06 8.70 2.29
C ALA A 32 -10.10 7.62 2.57
N THR A 33 -11.37 7.92 2.34
CA THR A 33 -12.47 6.94 2.38
C THR A 33 -13.08 6.81 0.99
N ILE A 34 -13.15 5.58 0.46
CA ILE A 34 -13.81 5.29 -0.82
C ILE A 34 -15.02 4.42 -0.53
N THR A 35 -16.20 4.86 -1.00
CA THR A 35 -17.48 4.21 -0.70
C THR A 35 -18.13 3.67 -1.97
N ILE A 36 -18.51 2.39 -1.94
CA ILE A 36 -19.42 1.75 -2.89
C ILE A 36 -20.49 1.09 -2.04
N SER A 37 -21.60 1.80 -1.77
CA SER A 37 -22.57 1.37 -0.77
C SER A 37 -23.02 -0.10 -0.95
N PRO A 38 -23.04 -0.91 0.12
CA PRO A 38 -22.76 -0.56 1.53
C PRO A 38 -21.28 -0.62 1.94
N PHE A 39 -20.37 -0.92 1.01
CA PHE A 39 -18.96 -1.12 1.27
C PHE A 39 -18.19 0.19 1.37
N LYS A 40 -17.19 0.20 2.25
CA LYS A 40 -16.24 1.29 2.39
C LYS A 40 -14.84 0.71 2.59
N VAL A 41 -13.85 1.40 2.04
CA VAL A 41 -12.43 1.16 2.30
C VAL A 41 -11.78 2.46 2.68
N SER A 42 -10.80 2.39 3.56
CA SER A 42 -10.10 3.57 4.06
C SER A 42 -8.60 3.34 4.10
N GLY A 43 -7.84 4.39 3.81
CA GLY A 43 -6.39 4.38 3.88
C GLY A 43 -5.87 5.68 4.45
N LYS A 44 -4.83 5.57 5.30
CA LYS A 44 -4.19 6.70 5.96
C LYS A 44 -2.80 6.91 5.36
N SER A 45 -2.41 8.17 5.13
CA SER A 45 -1.08 8.50 4.61
C SER A 45 -0.70 9.96 4.85
N SER A 46 0.58 10.28 4.77
CA SER A 46 1.11 11.65 4.90
C SER A 46 0.67 12.59 3.77
N SER A 47 0.08 12.08 2.68
CA SER A 47 -0.57 12.89 1.65
C SER A 47 -1.93 12.34 1.21
N THR A 48 -2.77 13.19 0.60
CA THR A 48 -4.06 12.79 0.03
C THR A 48 -3.92 11.75 -1.09
N ALA A 49 -2.90 11.87 -1.93
CA ALA A 49 -2.61 10.89 -2.98
C ALA A 49 -2.14 9.56 -2.38
N GLY A 50 -1.29 9.59 -1.35
CA GLY A 50 -0.87 8.41 -0.61
C GLY A 50 -2.04 7.71 0.08
N ALA A 51 -2.94 8.49 0.70
CA ALA A 51 -4.09 7.97 1.43
C ALA A 51 -5.04 7.22 0.50
N ARG A 52 -5.21 7.72 -0.73
CA ARG A 52 -5.95 7.01 -1.78
C ARG A 52 -5.27 5.70 -2.19
N ARG A 53 -3.94 5.67 -2.35
CA ARG A 53 -3.22 4.42 -2.67
C ARG A 53 -3.36 3.41 -1.53
N ALA A 54 -3.27 3.85 -0.28
CA ALA A 54 -3.51 3.04 0.90
C ALA A 54 -4.94 2.45 0.92
N ALA A 55 -5.96 3.25 0.59
CA ALA A 55 -7.34 2.79 0.55
C ALA A 55 -7.59 1.74 -0.54
N LEU A 56 -6.92 1.88 -1.70
CA LEU A 56 -7.00 0.90 -2.79
C LEU A 56 -6.28 -0.41 -2.44
N TYR A 57 -5.14 -0.33 -1.75
CA TYR A 57 -4.46 -1.52 -1.23
C TYR A 57 -5.34 -2.25 -0.21
N GLU A 58 -6.04 -1.51 0.65
CA GLU A 58 -7.02 -2.08 1.59
C GLU A 58 -8.18 -2.77 0.86
N ALA A 59 -8.65 -2.21 -0.27
CA ALA A 59 -9.65 -2.86 -1.11
C ALA A 59 -9.14 -4.19 -1.67
N GLU A 60 -7.89 -4.27 -2.13
CA GLU A 60 -7.29 -5.53 -2.62
C GLU A 60 -7.15 -6.58 -1.52
N LYS A 61 -6.73 -6.19 -0.31
CA LYS A 61 -6.67 -7.09 0.85
C LYS A 61 -8.05 -7.58 1.26
N THR A 62 -9.02 -6.68 1.33
CA THR A 62 -10.41 -7.03 1.68
C THR A 62 -11.00 -7.97 0.63
N TYR A 63 -10.79 -7.71 -0.66
CA TYR A 63 -11.26 -8.61 -1.71
C TYR A 63 -10.63 -10.01 -1.59
N ARG A 64 -9.31 -10.09 -1.33
CA ARG A 64 -8.59 -11.34 -1.08
C ARG A 64 -9.15 -12.16 0.08
N SER A 65 -9.63 -11.53 1.15
CA SER A 65 -10.22 -12.29 2.27
C SER A 65 -11.49 -13.03 1.88
N TYR A 66 -12.22 -12.54 0.87
CA TYR A 66 -13.37 -13.23 0.29
C TYR A 66 -13.00 -14.17 -0.88
N HIS A 67 -11.86 -13.94 -1.52
CA HIS A 67 -11.39 -14.67 -2.71
C HIS A 67 -9.95 -15.12 -2.48
N PRO A 68 -9.72 -16.26 -1.79
CA PRO A 68 -8.37 -16.68 -1.42
C PRO A 68 -7.41 -16.92 -2.60
N SER A 69 -7.96 -17.14 -3.80
CA SER A 69 -7.21 -17.25 -5.06
C SER A 69 -6.75 -15.89 -5.62
N TYR A 70 -7.34 -14.79 -5.18
CA TYR A 70 -6.97 -13.44 -5.59
C TYR A 70 -5.60 -13.07 -5.04
N ARG A 71 -4.74 -12.55 -5.92
CA ARG A 71 -3.40 -12.08 -5.57
C ARG A 71 -3.42 -10.57 -5.37
N THR A 72 -3.14 -10.13 -4.15
CA THR A 72 -2.89 -8.72 -3.85
C THR A 72 -1.63 -8.27 -4.59
N THR A 73 -1.70 -7.11 -5.22
CA THR A 73 -0.59 -6.50 -5.93
C THR A 73 0.32 -5.82 -4.92
N ASN A 74 1.63 -6.10 -4.98
CA ASN A 74 2.61 -5.28 -4.27
C ASN A 74 2.72 -3.92 -4.99
N PRO A 75 2.44 -2.79 -4.32
CA PRO A 75 2.52 -1.46 -4.96
C PRO A 75 3.96 -1.01 -5.23
N TYR A 76 4.96 -1.74 -4.73
CA TYR A 76 6.38 -1.38 -4.82
C TYR A 76 7.18 -2.40 -5.66
N PRO A 77 8.19 -1.95 -6.43
CA PRO A 77 9.18 -2.83 -7.06
C PRO A 77 10.00 -3.65 -6.06
N GLU A 78 10.72 -4.67 -6.52
CA GLU A 78 11.61 -5.47 -5.65
C GLU A 78 12.76 -4.65 -5.08
N GLU A 79 13.37 -3.76 -5.86
CA GLU A 79 14.39 -2.82 -5.41
C GLU A 79 14.11 -1.45 -6.05
N PHE A 80 14.17 -0.37 -5.25
CA PHE A 80 13.95 0.98 -5.76
C PHE A 80 14.56 2.04 -4.84
N LYS A 81 14.70 3.26 -5.37
CA LYS A 81 15.04 4.45 -4.61
C LYS A 81 13.81 5.35 -4.53
N ASP A 82 13.51 5.91 -3.36
CA ASP A 82 12.36 6.81 -3.20
C ASP A 82 12.71 8.28 -3.45
N ASN A 83 11.71 9.15 -3.37
CA ASN A 83 11.84 10.59 -3.53
C ASN A 83 12.66 11.30 -2.44
N GLU A 84 13.05 10.58 -1.38
CA GLU A 84 13.93 11.05 -0.31
C GLU A 84 15.34 10.44 -0.42
N ALA A 85 15.63 9.79 -1.55
CA ALA A 85 16.87 9.12 -1.84
C ALA A 85 17.18 7.88 -0.98
N VAL A 86 16.19 7.33 -0.29
CA VAL A 86 16.32 6.10 0.49
C VAL A 86 16.25 4.89 -0.45
N ASN A 87 17.16 3.93 -0.26
CA ASN A 87 17.16 2.67 -1.00
C ASN A 87 16.29 1.65 -0.27
N TRP A 88 15.37 1.04 -1.02
CA TRP A 88 14.43 0.05 -0.53
C TRP A 88 14.68 -1.28 -1.22
N LYS A 89 14.64 -2.37 -0.45
CA LYS A 89 14.80 -3.72 -0.95
C LYS A 89 13.74 -4.66 -0.36
N GLN A 90 13.05 -5.38 -1.24
CA GLN A 90 12.09 -6.37 -0.84
C GLN A 90 12.80 -7.55 -0.18
N LEU A 91 12.30 -7.95 0.98
CA LEU A 91 12.85 -9.05 1.74
C LEU A 91 12.50 -10.41 1.11
N SER A 92 13.37 -11.39 1.33
CA SER A 92 13.08 -12.78 0.96
C SER A 92 11.84 -13.29 1.72
N PRO A 93 11.10 -14.31 1.22
CA PRO A 93 9.92 -14.83 1.90
C PRO A 93 10.17 -15.20 3.38
N MET A 94 11.33 -15.78 3.69
CA MET A 94 11.70 -16.14 5.06
C MET A 94 11.95 -14.92 5.96
N GLN A 95 12.51 -13.83 5.42
CA GLN A 95 12.72 -12.60 6.17
C GLN A 95 11.40 -11.84 6.37
N ARG A 96 10.47 -11.93 5.41
CA ARG A 96 9.20 -11.22 5.47
C ARG A 96 8.31 -11.60 6.63
N GLU A 97 8.33 -12.88 7.01
CA GLU A 97 7.62 -13.36 8.19
C GLU A 97 8.12 -12.74 9.51
N LYS A 98 9.38 -12.28 9.53
CA LYS A 98 10.05 -11.80 10.74
C LYS A 98 10.18 -10.28 10.82
N PHE A 99 10.43 -9.63 9.69
CA PHE A 99 10.88 -8.23 9.67
C PHE A 99 9.94 -7.26 8.94
N GLY A 100 8.97 -7.75 8.17
CA GLY A 100 8.14 -6.91 7.29
C GLY A 100 8.49 -7.11 5.81
N ASP A 101 7.95 -6.29 4.93
CA ASP A 101 8.04 -6.53 3.48
C ASP A 101 9.36 -6.05 2.85
N TYR A 102 9.89 -4.94 3.36
CA TYR A 102 11.06 -4.26 2.82
C TYR A 102 12.05 -3.90 3.92
N SER A 103 13.33 -3.85 3.54
CA SER A 103 14.36 -3.16 4.30
C SER A 103 14.78 -1.85 3.64
N PHE A 104 15.27 -0.93 4.46
CA PHE A 104 15.81 0.36 4.03
C PHE A 104 16.90 0.84 5.00
N LEU A 105 17.76 1.74 4.53
CA LEU A 105 18.78 2.37 5.36
C LEU A 105 18.25 3.69 5.93
N SER A 106 18.25 3.82 7.26
CA SER A 106 17.76 5.01 7.96
C SER A 106 18.78 6.15 7.90
N GLU A 107 18.34 7.38 7.64
CA GLU A 107 19.23 8.55 7.72
C GLU A 107 19.71 8.77 9.16
N GLY A 108 21.01 8.59 9.40
CA GLY A 108 21.65 8.83 10.70
C GLY A 108 22.02 7.57 11.48
N GLY A 109 21.59 6.41 11.00
CA GLY A 109 22.14 5.14 11.43
C GLY A 109 23.46 4.85 10.70
N GLY A 110 24.40 4.17 11.34
CA GLY A 110 25.65 3.78 10.70
C GLY A 110 25.40 2.91 9.46
N GLU A 111 26.48 2.56 8.75
CA GLU A 111 26.46 1.71 7.54
C GLU A 111 25.76 0.34 7.72
N ASN A 112 25.35 -0.01 8.95
CA ASN A 112 24.72 -1.25 9.36
C ASN A 112 23.32 -1.08 10.00
N ASP A 113 22.75 0.14 10.03
CA ASP A 113 21.44 0.38 10.63
C ASP A 113 20.34 0.24 9.56
N GLU A 114 20.13 -1.03 9.19
CA GLU A 114 19.04 -1.47 8.31
C GLU A 114 17.74 -1.56 9.11
N ASP A 115 16.77 -0.72 8.75
CA ASP A 115 15.41 -0.71 9.28
C ASP A 115 14.47 -1.47 8.34
N TYR A 116 13.26 -1.79 8.84
CA TYR A 116 12.28 -2.59 8.11
C TYR A 116 10.89 -1.98 8.18
N ALA A 117 10.12 -2.18 7.11
CA ALA A 117 8.73 -1.76 7.04
C ALA A 117 7.88 -2.74 6.25
N ASN A 118 6.60 -2.85 6.61
CA ASN A 118 5.59 -3.49 5.76
C ASN A 118 5.00 -2.51 4.74
N ILE A 119 4.28 -3.04 3.76
CA ILE A 119 3.65 -2.25 2.70
C ILE A 119 2.71 -1.18 3.27
N GLU A 120 1.95 -1.49 4.33
CA GLU A 120 1.04 -0.55 4.97
C GLU A 120 1.77 0.65 5.59
N GLN A 121 2.91 0.43 6.25
CA GLN A 121 3.75 1.50 6.81
C GLN A 121 4.33 2.36 5.70
N MET A 122 4.85 1.75 4.63
CA MET A 122 5.36 2.48 3.47
C MET A 122 4.27 3.32 2.80
N LEU A 123 3.05 2.78 2.67
CA LEU A 123 1.89 3.52 2.16
C LEU A 123 1.49 4.67 3.10
N MET A 124 1.58 4.46 4.40
CA MET A 124 1.30 5.48 5.41
C MET A 124 2.31 6.64 5.34
N TRP A 125 3.59 6.35 5.09
CA TRP A 125 4.63 7.36 4.90
C TRP A 125 4.62 8.01 3.52
N ASP A 126 3.74 7.55 2.62
CA ASP A 126 3.67 7.99 1.21
C ASP A 126 4.97 7.73 0.44
N VAL A 127 5.68 6.63 0.76
CA VAL A 127 6.86 6.18 0.01
C VAL A 127 6.49 6.03 -1.47
N ARG A 128 7.34 6.57 -2.35
CA ARG A 128 7.14 6.53 -3.80
C ARG A 128 8.45 6.19 -4.50
N PRO A 129 8.50 5.13 -5.31
CA PRO A 129 9.62 4.90 -6.19
C PRO A 129 9.85 6.11 -7.11
N GLU A 130 11.08 6.57 -7.22
CA GLU A 130 11.45 7.51 -8.27
C GLU A 130 11.13 6.89 -9.64
N PRO A 131 10.58 7.67 -10.59
CA PRO A 131 10.46 7.20 -11.95
C PRO A 131 11.87 6.87 -12.45
N THR A 132 12.15 5.61 -12.76
CA THR A 132 13.38 5.25 -13.46
C THR A 132 13.42 6.08 -14.73
N ALA A 133 14.39 7.00 -14.86
CA ALA A 133 14.58 7.76 -16.07
C ALA A 133 14.79 6.75 -17.22
N GLY A 134 13.79 6.64 -18.09
CA GLY A 134 13.83 5.80 -19.28
C GLY A 134 14.72 6.37 -20.36
#